data_AF-A0A668RZD5-F1
#
_entry.id   AF-A0A668RZD5-F1
#
_cell.length_a   1.000
_cell.length_b   1.000
_cell.length_c   1.000
_cell.angle_alpha   90.00
_cell.angle_beta   90.00
_cell.angle_gamma   90.00
#
_symmetry.space_group_name_H-M   'P 1'
#
loop_
_entity.id
_entity.type
_entity.pdbx_description
1 polymer ?
#
loop_
_entity_poly.entity_id
_entity_poly.type
_entity_poly.pdbx_seq_one_letter_code
_entity_poly.pdbx_strand_id
1 'polypeptide(L)'
;HVKYLFRTIITKLCRTPDEDENVFLCSCHSIQDSLLSSNSSFTGYRGILNWIIILLVSFSALPSHLTSMCTSHCLKSTFMLCPPGGAFFSLLFYTILGMKLYSYQETNRWYRLIRMDLHHRNTTMKLYYFLLAPTLCFQRGFPCSPKVRINKLLHRLLEMVVVVQIMVGIVQQVQQITEVLSLLYSSLVSLLLCAPTHFLWLLFFFLTHSYLNFCAELLRFGDRHFYGDWWNATTLIAFWKNWNIPFQRWCHRYYQHFLVCVLECLTWGFFAYMFFFLCIKRHIYTRLVERNVSPSHAEFCRLWIFLMMLLVAVFLQNYFQGNYGNGLVWLFLLLGPPLAVTTYFHDHYVSLHINRQHRPSQSPLTSERRVFLQLH
;
A
#
# COMPACT_ATOMS: atom_id res chain seq x y z
N HIS A 1 0.23 -24.44 45.42
CA HIS A 1 1.01 -25.66 45.72
C HIS A 1 1.67 -26.30 44.49
N VAL A 2 0.96 -26.61 43.40
CA VAL A 2 1.53 -27.31 42.22
C VAL A 2 2.67 -26.54 41.54
N LYS A 3 2.51 -25.23 41.29
CA LYS A 3 3.56 -24.39 40.66
C LYS A 3 4.84 -24.31 41.51
N TYR A 4 4.72 -24.37 42.83
CA TYR A 4 5.85 -24.36 43.77
C TYR A 4 6.56 -25.71 43.83
N LEU A 5 5.80 -26.80 43.81
CA LEU A 5 6.33 -28.16 43.72
C LEU A 5 7.10 -28.36 42.41
N PHE A 6 6.53 -27.93 41.28
CA PHE A 6 7.16 -28.04 39.96
C PHE A 6 8.47 -27.25 39.87
N ARG A 7 8.48 -26.02 40.41
CA ARG A 7 9.70 -25.18 40.47
C ARG A 7 10.77 -25.82 41.35
N THR A 8 10.41 -26.38 42.50
CA THR A 8 11.34 -27.05 43.42
C THR A 8 11.94 -28.31 42.80
N ILE A 9 11.13 -29.11 42.10
CA ILE A 9 11.58 -30.34 41.40
C ILE A 9 12.53 -29.99 40.26
N ILE A 10 12.19 -29.02 39.40
CA ILE A 10 13.06 -28.58 38.31
C ILE A 10 14.38 -28.01 38.84
N THR A 11 14.33 -27.20 39.90
CA THR A 11 15.56 -26.62 40.49
C THR A 11 16.47 -27.70 41.08
N LYS A 12 15.92 -28.79 41.62
CA LYS A 12 16.71 -29.95 42.07
C LYS A 12 17.27 -30.77 40.91
N LEU A 13 16.53 -30.91 39.81
CA LEU A 13 16.99 -31.63 38.59
C LEU A 13 18.05 -30.84 37.80
N CYS A 14 18.00 -29.50 37.84
CA CYS A 14 18.95 -28.62 37.15
C CYS A 14 20.17 -28.25 38.00
N ARG A 15 20.20 -28.55 39.30
CA ARG A 15 21.42 -28.45 40.10
C ARG A 15 22.38 -29.54 39.63
N THR A 16 23.43 -29.12 38.93
CA THR A 16 24.60 -29.96 38.70
C THR A 16 25.25 -30.29 40.04
N PRO A 17 25.75 -31.52 40.25
CA PRO A 17 26.62 -31.78 41.38
C PRO A 17 27.79 -30.79 41.33
N ASP A 18 28.07 -30.14 42.45
CA ASP A 18 29.30 -29.36 42.62
C ASP A 18 30.48 -30.30 42.33
N GLU A 19 31.53 -29.76 41.69
CA GLU A 19 32.81 -30.42 41.36
C GLU A 19 32.85 -31.20 40.03
N ASP A 20 33.15 -30.48 38.94
CA ASP A 20 34.13 -30.90 37.92
C ASP A 20 34.26 -29.80 36.83
N GLU A 21 35.10 -28.78 37.07
CA GLU A 21 35.38 -27.71 36.10
C GLU A 21 35.91 -28.23 34.74
N ASN A 22 36.47 -29.45 34.71
CA ASN A 22 37.06 -30.05 33.51
C ASN A 22 36.03 -30.65 32.53
N VAL A 23 34.79 -30.94 32.96
CA VAL A 23 33.75 -31.53 32.08
C VAL A 23 33.05 -30.45 31.23
N PHE A 24 33.01 -29.20 31.72
CA PHE A 24 32.33 -28.10 31.02
C PHE A 24 33.09 -27.59 29.78
N LEU A 25 34.40 -27.82 29.69
CA LEU A 25 35.22 -27.42 28.54
C LEU A 25 34.84 -28.14 27.22
N CYS A 26 34.09 -29.24 27.30
CA CYS A 26 33.64 -30.02 26.13
C CYS A 26 32.12 -30.01 25.91
N SER A 27 31.34 -29.17 26.60
CA SER A 27 29.88 -29.13 26.36
C SER A 27 29.57 -28.53 24.99
N CYS A 28 29.00 -29.34 24.10
CA CYS A 28 28.47 -28.88 22.81
C CYS A 28 27.11 -28.17 22.94
N HIS A 29 26.50 -28.20 24.13
CA HIS A 29 25.22 -27.56 24.41
C HIS A 29 25.45 -26.24 25.13
N SER A 30 24.89 -25.18 24.57
CA SER A 30 24.84 -23.84 25.16
C SER A 30 23.41 -23.47 25.53
N ILE A 31 23.26 -22.58 26.51
CA ILE A 31 21.97 -21.95 26.81
C ILE A 31 21.67 -20.98 25.67
N GLN A 32 20.68 -21.34 24.85
CA GLN A 32 20.26 -20.55 23.70
C GLN A 32 18.77 -20.72 23.46
N ASP A 33 18.11 -19.68 22.95
CA ASP A 33 16.72 -19.73 22.53
C ASP A 33 16.60 -20.20 21.07
N SER A 34 15.50 -20.88 20.74
CA SER A 34 15.14 -21.18 19.35
C SER A 34 15.05 -19.90 18.52
N LEU A 35 15.51 -19.95 17.26
CA LEU A 35 15.61 -18.76 16.40
C LEU A 35 14.29 -17.99 16.22
N LEU A 36 13.15 -18.68 16.20
CA LEU A 36 11.80 -18.10 16.07
C LEU A 36 11.13 -17.79 17.42
N SER A 37 11.82 -18.00 18.54
CA SER A 37 11.34 -17.59 19.86
C SER A 37 11.22 -16.08 19.95
N SER A 38 10.23 -15.57 20.70
CA SER A 38 10.08 -14.12 20.92
C SER A 38 11.28 -13.49 21.62
N ASN A 39 12.06 -14.30 22.34
CA ASN A 39 13.25 -13.87 23.08
C ASN A 39 14.53 -13.92 22.22
N SER A 40 14.47 -14.57 21.05
CA SER A 40 15.58 -14.61 20.10
C SER A 40 15.72 -13.28 19.37
N SER A 41 16.95 -12.79 19.23
CA SER A 41 17.28 -11.57 18.48
C SER A 41 17.47 -11.81 16.97
N PHE A 42 17.04 -12.96 16.47
CA PHE A 42 17.22 -13.33 15.07
C PHE A 42 16.34 -12.47 14.14
N THR A 43 16.95 -11.87 13.10
CA THR A 43 16.28 -11.00 12.13
C THR A 43 16.46 -11.43 10.66
N GLY A 44 17.13 -12.56 10.44
CA GLY A 44 17.58 -13.05 9.13
C GLY A 44 16.49 -13.71 8.26
N TYR A 45 15.35 -13.06 8.06
CA TYR A 45 14.17 -13.66 7.40
C TYR A 45 14.18 -13.64 5.86
N ARG A 46 15.31 -13.30 5.21
CA ARG A 46 15.38 -13.19 3.73
C ARG A 46 14.96 -14.47 3.00
N GLY A 47 15.23 -15.63 3.59
CA GLY A 47 14.80 -16.93 3.05
C GLY A 47 13.28 -17.06 2.93
N ILE A 48 12.53 -16.52 3.89
CA ILE A 48 11.06 -16.54 3.88
C ILE A 48 10.53 -15.72 2.70
N LEU A 49 11.10 -14.53 2.46
CA LEU A 49 10.73 -13.71 1.31
C LEU A 49 10.99 -14.44 -0.02
N ASN A 50 12.16 -15.07 -0.16
CA ASN A 50 12.48 -15.85 -1.35
C ASN A 50 11.51 -17.02 -1.54
N TRP A 51 11.13 -17.70 -0.45
CA TRP A 51 10.16 -18.78 -0.48
C TRP A 51 8.77 -18.30 -0.94
N ILE A 52 8.30 -17.16 -0.43
CA ILE A 52 7.04 -16.53 -0.88
C ILE A 52 7.10 -16.23 -2.38
N ILE A 53 8.20 -15.66 -2.87
CA ILE A 53 8.37 -15.36 -4.31
C ILE A 53 8.33 -16.64 -5.14
N ILE A 54 9.02 -17.70 -4.72
CA ILE A 54 9.02 -18.99 -5.42
C ILE A 54 7.60 -19.55 -5.48
N LEU A 55 6.85 -19.54 -4.38
CA LEU A 55 5.47 -19.99 -4.35
C LEU A 55 4.59 -19.17 -5.30
N LEU A 56 4.66 -17.84 -5.24
CA LEU A 56 3.88 -16.96 -6.11
C LEU A 56 4.16 -17.22 -7.59
N VAL A 57 5.43 -17.37 -7.97
CA VAL A 57 5.81 -17.70 -9.35
C VAL A 57 5.31 -19.10 -9.72
N SER A 58 5.44 -20.09 -8.84
CA SER A 58 5.04 -21.48 -9.12
C SER A 58 3.53 -21.62 -9.31
N PHE A 59 2.74 -20.93 -8.48
CA PHE A 59 1.28 -20.92 -8.59
C PHE A 59 0.78 -20.08 -9.77
N SER A 60 1.50 -19.01 -10.15
CA SER A 60 1.14 -18.18 -11.31
C SER A 60 1.62 -18.74 -12.66
N ALA A 61 2.63 -19.61 -12.66
CA ALA A 61 3.24 -20.20 -13.86
C ALA A 61 2.56 -21.49 -14.35
N LEU A 62 1.48 -21.97 -13.72
CA LEU A 62 0.74 -23.14 -14.21
C LEU A 62 0.10 -22.84 -15.59
N PRO A 63 0.47 -23.56 -16.66
CA PRO A 63 0.08 -23.20 -18.03
C PRO A 63 -1.26 -23.84 -18.44
N SER A 64 -2.12 -23.08 -19.13
CA SER A 64 -2.56 -23.37 -20.53
C SER A 64 -3.99 -22.91 -20.91
N HIS A 65 -4.94 -22.72 -19.97
CA HIS A 65 -6.31 -22.29 -20.34
C HIS A 65 -6.76 -20.90 -19.86
N LEU A 66 -6.15 -20.35 -18.79
CA LEU A 66 -6.53 -19.02 -18.30
C LEU A 66 -5.78 -17.86 -18.99
N THR A 67 -4.57 -18.07 -19.49
CA THR A 67 -3.74 -16.99 -20.04
C THR A 67 -4.23 -16.42 -21.38
N SER A 68 -4.90 -17.20 -22.24
CA SER A 68 -5.45 -16.68 -23.51
C SER A 68 -6.82 -15.98 -23.35
N MET A 69 -7.65 -16.45 -22.42
CA MET A 69 -8.91 -15.79 -22.04
C MET A 69 -8.65 -14.51 -21.24
N CYS A 70 -7.70 -14.53 -20.31
CA CYS A 70 -7.31 -13.35 -19.54
C CYS A 70 -6.62 -12.30 -20.41
N THR A 71 -5.80 -12.64 -21.41
CA THR A 71 -5.14 -11.59 -22.22
C THR A 71 -6.10 -10.82 -23.14
N SER A 72 -7.12 -11.47 -23.72
CA SER A 72 -8.10 -10.77 -24.58
C SER A 72 -9.13 -9.93 -23.80
N HIS A 73 -9.55 -10.39 -22.61
CA HIS A 73 -10.40 -9.60 -21.70
C HIS A 73 -9.59 -8.60 -20.86
N CYS A 74 -8.33 -8.89 -20.49
CA CYS A 74 -7.42 -7.93 -19.86
C CYS A 74 -7.12 -6.79 -20.82
N LEU A 75 -6.85 -7.01 -22.11
CA LEU A 75 -6.63 -5.85 -22.99
C LEU A 75 -7.87 -4.94 -23.04
N LYS A 76 -9.09 -5.49 -23.03
CA LYS A 76 -10.31 -4.68 -22.93
C LYS A 76 -10.54 -4.04 -21.56
N SER A 77 -10.15 -4.69 -20.46
CA SER A 77 -10.33 -4.21 -19.08
C SER A 77 -9.18 -3.32 -18.56
N THR A 78 -7.99 -3.45 -19.14
CA THR A 78 -6.74 -2.79 -18.74
C THR A 78 -6.44 -1.59 -19.65
N PHE A 79 -6.93 -1.56 -20.91
CA PHE A 79 -6.90 -0.36 -21.75
C PHE A 79 -8.18 0.49 -21.69
N MET A 80 -9.31 -0.05 -21.23
CA MET A 80 -10.43 0.81 -20.83
C MET A 80 -10.12 1.37 -19.46
N LEU A 81 -9.62 2.60 -19.45
CA LEU A 81 -9.79 3.54 -18.36
C LEU A 81 -11.22 3.39 -17.82
N CYS A 82 -11.39 2.65 -16.73
CA CYS A 82 -12.54 2.89 -15.88
C CYS A 82 -12.39 4.38 -15.48
N PRO A 83 -13.39 5.24 -15.72
CA PRO A 83 -13.32 6.65 -15.35
C PRO A 83 -12.75 6.93 -13.95
N PRO A 84 -13.01 6.09 -12.90
CA PRO A 84 -12.38 6.28 -11.59
C PRO A 84 -10.88 5.90 -11.52
N GLY A 85 -10.42 4.89 -12.24
CA GLY A 85 -9.01 4.46 -12.21
C GLY A 85 -8.08 5.51 -12.82
N GLY A 86 -8.48 6.09 -13.96
CA GLY A 86 -7.75 7.21 -14.58
C GLY A 86 -7.70 8.46 -13.69
N ALA A 87 -8.79 8.75 -12.97
CA ALA A 87 -8.84 9.87 -12.03
C ALA A 87 -7.85 9.68 -10.86
N PHE A 88 -7.71 8.46 -10.34
CA PHE A 88 -6.74 8.14 -9.30
C PHE A 88 -5.30 8.40 -9.75
N PHE A 89 -4.89 7.86 -10.91
CA PHE A 89 -3.54 8.08 -11.44
C PHE A 89 -3.26 9.54 -11.78
N SER A 90 -4.25 10.23 -12.35
CA SER A 90 -4.16 11.66 -12.66
C SER A 90 -3.94 12.49 -11.40
N LEU A 91 -4.73 12.26 -10.34
CA LEU A 91 -4.59 12.99 -9.10
C LEU A 91 -3.25 12.69 -8.42
N LEU A 92 -2.78 11.44 -8.46
CA LEU A 92 -1.49 11.03 -7.91
C LEU A 92 -0.33 11.72 -8.64
N PHE A 93 -0.42 11.83 -9.97
CA PHE A 93 0.54 12.56 -10.77
C PHE A 93 0.58 14.05 -10.39
N TYR A 94 -0.58 14.71 -10.28
CA TYR A 94 -0.64 16.13 -9.94
C TYR A 94 -0.18 16.44 -8.51
N THR A 95 -0.45 15.57 -7.54
CA THR A 95 0.07 15.79 -6.18
C THR A 95 1.57 15.59 -6.08
N ILE A 96 2.12 14.57 -6.73
CA ILE A 96 3.58 14.39 -6.83
C ILE A 96 4.21 15.61 -7.50
N LEU A 97 3.64 16.06 -8.61
CA LEU A 97 4.11 17.25 -9.31
C LEU A 97 4.06 18.49 -8.41
N GLY A 98 2.95 18.71 -7.69
CA GLY A 98 2.78 19.82 -6.76
C GLY A 98 3.83 19.81 -5.64
N MET A 99 4.05 18.68 -4.99
CA MET A 99 5.07 18.53 -3.93
C MET A 99 6.49 18.78 -4.48
N LYS A 100 6.78 18.30 -5.70
CA LYS A 100 8.07 18.54 -6.37
C LYS A 100 8.26 20.02 -6.69
N LEU A 101 7.27 20.67 -7.30
CA LEU A 101 7.37 22.09 -7.64
C LEU A 101 7.53 22.97 -6.41
N TYR A 102 6.82 22.66 -5.32
CA TYR A 102 7.00 23.32 -4.03
C TYR A 102 8.43 23.14 -3.51
N SER A 103 8.94 21.90 -3.50
CA SER A 103 10.31 21.61 -3.07
C SER A 103 11.36 22.34 -3.93
N TYR A 104 11.15 22.40 -5.23
CA TYR A 104 12.03 23.12 -6.16
C TYR A 104 12.02 24.63 -5.89
N GLN A 105 10.83 25.22 -5.68
CA GLN A 105 10.68 26.64 -5.38
C GLN A 105 11.41 27.02 -4.08
N GLU A 106 11.16 26.28 -2.99
CA GLU A 106 11.75 26.62 -1.69
C GLU A 106 13.25 26.38 -1.64
N THR A 107 13.72 25.25 -2.17
CA THR A 107 15.16 24.99 -2.22
C THR A 107 15.91 26.06 -3.02
N ASN A 108 15.35 26.52 -4.15
CA ASN A 108 15.96 27.60 -4.93
C ASN A 108 15.83 28.98 -4.27
N ARG A 109 14.76 29.23 -3.52
CA ARG A 109 14.65 30.43 -2.68
C ARG A 109 15.77 30.46 -1.64
N TRP A 110 15.98 29.36 -0.93
CA TRP A 110 17.05 29.23 0.07
C TRP A 110 18.45 29.46 -0.52
N TYR A 111 18.77 28.84 -1.67
CA TYR A 111 20.07 29.06 -2.32
C TYR A 111 20.30 30.51 -2.77
N ARG A 112 19.25 31.21 -3.25
CA ARG A 112 19.33 32.62 -3.63
C ARG A 112 19.61 33.51 -2.42
N LEU A 113 19.00 33.21 -1.27
CA LEU A 113 19.22 33.95 -0.02
C LEU A 113 20.67 33.83 0.48
N ILE A 114 21.29 32.67 0.33
CA ILE A 114 22.66 32.40 0.80
C ILE A 114 23.72 32.90 -0.22
N ARG A 115 23.30 33.52 -1.34
CA ARG A 115 24.18 34.00 -2.43
C ARG A 115 25.16 32.94 -2.96
N MET A 116 24.82 31.66 -2.85
CA MET A 116 25.55 30.57 -3.51
C MET A 116 25.13 30.48 -4.99
N ASP A 117 25.26 31.58 -5.72
CA ASP A 117 24.96 31.66 -7.15
C ASP A 117 26.18 31.24 -7.98
N LEU A 118 26.48 29.94 -7.92
CA LEU A 118 27.34 29.30 -8.92
C LEU A 118 26.56 29.21 -10.24
N HIS A 119 27.02 30.01 -11.20
CA HIS A 119 26.67 30.12 -12.63
C HIS A 119 25.47 29.28 -13.15
N HIS A 120 24.44 30.01 -13.56
CA HIS A 120 23.04 29.63 -13.80
C HIS A 120 22.75 28.74 -15.05
N ARG A 121 23.77 28.15 -15.71
CA ARG A 121 23.59 27.70 -17.11
C ARG A 121 22.72 26.46 -17.33
N ASN A 122 22.47 25.62 -16.32
CA ASN A 122 21.79 24.32 -16.52
C ASN A 122 20.56 24.08 -15.63
N THR A 123 19.91 25.13 -15.15
CA THR A 123 18.78 25.02 -14.19
C THR A 123 17.58 24.26 -14.76
N THR A 124 17.24 24.47 -16.04
CA THR A 124 16.13 23.80 -16.72
C THR A 124 16.35 22.30 -16.91
N MET A 125 17.54 21.87 -17.32
CA MET A 125 17.87 20.44 -17.46
C MET A 125 17.81 19.71 -16.10
N LYS A 126 18.26 20.37 -15.03
CA LYS A 126 18.16 19.83 -13.67
C LYS A 126 16.71 19.73 -13.20
N LEU A 127 15.85 20.66 -13.61
CA LEU A 127 14.41 20.58 -13.33
C LEU A 127 13.80 19.35 -14.00
N TYR A 128 14.01 19.14 -15.31
CA TYR A 128 13.48 17.96 -15.99
C TYR A 128 13.96 16.64 -15.38
N TYR A 129 15.25 16.55 -15.05
CA TYR A 129 15.79 15.40 -14.34
C TYR A 129 15.08 15.16 -13.01
N PHE A 130 14.90 16.21 -12.20
CA PHE A 130 14.22 16.12 -10.91
C PHE A 130 12.74 15.74 -11.03
N LEU A 131 12.03 16.27 -12.03
CA LEU A 131 10.63 15.93 -12.28
C LEU A 131 10.44 14.43 -12.54
N LEU A 132 11.41 13.78 -13.19
CA LEU A 132 11.39 12.34 -13.45
C LEU A 132 12.00 11.50 -12.31
N ALA A 133 12.94 12.05 -11.54
CA ALA A 133 13.63 11.33 -10.47
C ALA A 133 12.65 10.81 -9.39
N PRO A 134 12.84 9.60 -8.84
CA PRO A 134 11.95 9.00 -7.83
C PRO A 134 12.16 9.61 -6.43
N THR A 135 12.14 10.94 -6.33
CA THR A 135 12.23 11.70 -5.07
C THR A 135 11.32 12.91 -5.09
N LEU A 136 10.95 13.38 -3.89
CA LEU A 136 10.15 14.60 -3.73
C LEU A 136 11.00 15.82 -3.32
N CYS A 137 12.22 15.60 -2.86
CA CYS A 137 13.12 16.64 -2.36
C CYS A 137 14.12 17.08 -3.44
N PHE A 138 14.02 18.32 -3.91
CA PHE A 138 14.97 18.88 -4.86
C PHE A 138 16.35 19.10 -4.23
N GLN A 139 17.40 18.76 -4.98
CA GLN A 139 18.79 19.06 -4.67
C GLN A 139 19.54 19.41 -5.97
N ARG A 140 20.55 20.29 -5.89
CA ARG A 140 21.33 20.75 -7.05
C ARG A 140 22.25 19.68 -7.65
N GLY A 141 22.61 18.67 -6.87
CA GLY A 141 23.43 17.52 -7.26
C GLY A 141 22.87 16.27 -6.61
N PHE A 142 22.33 15.37 -7.42
CA PHE A 142 21.84 14.07 -6.98
C PHE A 142 22.96 13.04 -7.01
N PRO A 143 22.98 12.07 -6.08
CA PRO A 143 23.91 10.94 -6.17
C PRO A 143 23.56 10.12 -7.41
N CYS A 144 24.55 9.88 -8.27
CA CYS A 144 24.38 9.14 -9.51
C CYS A 144 25.10 7.79 -9.48
N SER A 145 24.47 6.76 -10.03
CA SER A 145 25.13 5.48 -10.30
C SER A 145 26.02 5.59 -11.55
N PRO A 146 27.18 4.89 -11.58
CA PRO A 146 28.16 5.05 -12.67
C PRO A 146 27.64 4.58 -14.04
N LYS A 147 26.82 3.52 -14.07
CA LYS A 147 26.27 2.93 -15.30
C LYS A 147 24.85 2.39 -15.07
N VAL A 148 24.07 2.33 -16.16
CA VAL A 148 22.77 1.65 -16.17
C VAL A 148 23.01 0.15 -16.30
N ARG A 149 22.52 -0.64 -15.35
CA ARG A 149 22.61 -2.11 -15.37
C ARG A 149 21.35 -2.68 -16.01
N ILE A 150 21.39 -2.91 -17.31
CA ILE A 150 20.25 -3.37 -18.12
C ILE A 150 19.64 -4.66 -17.55
N ASN A 151 20.45 -5.62 -17.10
CA ASN A 151 19.93 -6.86 -16.50
C ASN A 151 19.06 -6.60 -15.27
N LYS A 152 19.45 -5.64 -14.41
CA LYS A 152 18.63 -5.26 -13.25
C LYS A 152 17.37 -4.53 -13.69
N LEU A 153 17.47 -3.67 -14.70
CA LEU A 153 16.32 -2.96 -15.28
C LEU A 153 15.28 -3.96 -15.83
N LEU A 154 15.72 -4.93 -16.63
CA LEU A 154 14.87 -5.98 -17.21
C LEU A 154 14.24 -6.86 -16.11
N HIS A 155 15.00 -7.22 -15.08
CA HIS A 155 14.47 -7.96 -13.94
C HIS A 155 13.35 -7.18 -13.22
N ARG A 156 13.54 -5.87 -12.97
CA ARG A 156 12.49 -5.02 -12.38
C ARG A 156 11.28 -4.86 -13.30
N LEU A 157 11.49 -4.79 -14.61
CA LEU A 157 10.39 -4.75 -15.58
C LEU A 157 9.56 -6.04 -15.54
N LEU A 158 10.24 -7.20 -15.54
CA LEU A 158 9.57 -8.51 -15.45
C LEU A 158 8.83 -8.67 -14.12
N GLU A 159 9.43 -8.26 -13.00
CA GLU A 159 8.75 -8.22 -11.70
C GLU A 159 7.45 -7.41 -11.77
N MET A 160 7.47 -6.20 -12.36
CA MET A 160 6.27 -5.37 -12.50
C MET A 160 5.19 -6.07 -13.33
N VAL A 161 5.55 -6.70 -14.45
CA VAL A 161 4.60 -7.44 -15.28
C VAL A 161 3.96 -8.59 -14.49
N VAL A 162 4.76 -9.41 -13.82
CA VAL A 162 4.26 -10.54 -13.02
C VAL A 162 3.35 -10.07 -11.89
N VAL A 163 3.75 -9.04 -11.12
CA VAL A 163 2.95 -8.50 -10.02
C VAL A 163 1.62 -7.94 -10.53
N VAL A 164 1.62 -7.20 -11.64
CA VAL A 164 0.37 -6.68 -12.23
C VAL A 164 -0.55 -7.81 -12.68
N GLN A 165 -0.02 -8.88 -13.30
CA GLN A 165 -0.85 -10.04 -13.68
C GLN A 165 -1.48 -10.71 -12.46
N ILE A 166 -0.72 -10.92 -11.38
CA ILE A 166 -1.24 -11.48 -10.12
C ILE A 166 -2.32 -10.57 -9.53
N MET A 167 -2.09 -9.25 -9.48
CA MET A 167 -3.08 -8.28 -8.97
C MET A 167 -4.39 -8.33 -9.77
N VAL A 168 -4.31 -8.38 -11.11
CA VAL A 168 -5.51 -8.49 -11.96
C VAL A 168 -6.26 -9.80 -11.70
N GLY A 169 -5.53 -10.92 -11.56
CA GLY A 169 -6.14 -12.22 -11.22
C GLY A 169 -6.91 -12.18 -9.90
N ILE A 170 -6.34 -11.57 -8.86
CA ILE A 170 -7.00 -11.42 -7.55
C ILE A 170 -8.23 -10.52 -7.66
N VAL A 171 -8.13 -9.39 -8.36
CA VAL A 171 -9.28 -8.47 -8.52
C VAL A 171 -10.44 -9.16 -9.25
N GLN A 172 -10.15 -9.96 -10.28
CA GLN A 172 -11.16 -10.75 -10.98
C GLN A 172 -11.83 -11.78 -10.05
N GLN A 173 -11.04 -12.49 -9.24
CA GLN A 173 -11.57 -13.44 -8.25
C GLN A 173 -12.41 -12.75 -7.17
N VAL A 174 -11.97 -11.60 -6.65
CA VAL A 174 -12.72 -10.82 -5.66
C VAL A 174 -14.04 -10.32 -6.24
N GLN A 175 -14.05 -9.86 -7.50
CA GLN A 175 -15.28 -9.46 -8.17
C GLN A 175 -16.27 -10.62 -8.26
N GLN A 176 -15.82 -11.80 -8.68
CA GLN A 176 -16.67 -12.99 -8.76
C GLN A 176 -17.23 -13.40 -7.39
N ILE A 177 -16.41 -13.38 -6.33
CA ILE A 177 -16.85 -13.67 -4.96
C ILE A 177 -17.89 -12.63 -4.51
N THR A 178 -17.67 -11.35 -4.81
CA THR A 178 -18.58 -10.25 -4.44
C THR A 178 -19.93 -10.40 -5.13
N GLU A 179 -19.94 -10.80 -6.40
CA GLU A 179 -21.17 -11.05 -7.16
C GLU A 179 -22.01 -12.17 -6.52
N VAL A 180 -21.38 -13.32 -6.21
CA VAL A 180 -22.07 -14.46 -5.57
C VAL A 180 -22.57 -14.10 -4.16
N LEU A 181 -21.73 -13.40 -3.39
CA LEU A 181 -21.96 -13.14 -1.98
C LEU A 181 -22.84 -11.91 -1.73
N SER A 182 -23.09 -11.08 -2.76
CA SER A 182 -24.04 -9.95 -2.72
C SER A 182 -25.48 -10.38 -2.38
N LEU A 183 -25.81 -11.67 -2.55
CA LEU A 183 -27.11 -12.25 -2.22
C LEU A 183 -27.23 -12.68 -0.74
N LEU A 184 -26.11 -12.90 -0.03
CA LEU A 184 -26.08 -13.26 1.39
C LEU A 184 -25.60 -12.05 2.21
N TYR A 185 -26.50 -11.11 2.43
CA TYR A 185 -26.23 -9.87 3.16
C TYR A 185 -25.79 -10.16 4.61
N SER A 186 -24.50 -9.99 4.92
CA SER A 186 -24.02 -9.97 6.31
C SER A 186 -22.70 -9.20 6.48
N SER A 187 -22.50 -8.63 7.67
CA SER A 187 -21.22 -8.03 8.11
C SER A 187 -20.04 -9.00 8.12
N LEU A 188 -20.29 -10.31 7.99
CA LEU A 188 -19.25 -11.34 7.89
C LEU A 188 -18.61 -11.39 6.50
N VAL A 189 -19.34 -10.95 5.46
CA VAL A 189 -18.85 -10.88 4.07
C VAL A 189 -17.70 -9.88 3.95
N SER A 190 -17.84 -8.69 4.54
CA SER A 190 -16.81 -7.66 4.50
C SER A 190 -15.52 -8.10 5.20
N LEU A 191 -15.63 -8.94 6.23
CA LEU A 191 -14.48 -9.55 6.89
C LEU A 191 -13.78 -10.59 6.00
N LEU A 192 -14.52 -11.34 5.20
CA LEU A 192 -13.95 -12.32 4.27
C LEU A 192 -13.18 -11.64 3.12
N LEU A 193 -13.65 -10.48 2.65
CA LEU A 193 -12.97 -9.68 1.62
C LEU A 193 -11.74 -8.92 2.15
N CYS A 194 -11.53 -8.91 3.46
CA CYS A 194 -10.43 -8.21 4.11
C CYS A 194 -9.06 -8.78 3.71
N ALA A 195 -8.92 -10.11 3.75
CA ALA A 195 -7.68 -10.81 3.40
C ALA A 195 -7.22 -10.59 1.94
N PRO A 196 -8.06 -10.80 0.89
CA PRO A 196 -7.64 -10.56 -0.48
C PRO A 196 -7.37 -9.08 -0.76
N THR A 197 -8.10 -8.16 -0.11
CA THR A 197 -7.85 -6.72 -0.23
C THR A 197 -6.53 -6.31 0.43
N HIS A 198 -6.21 -6.85 1.61
CA HIS A 198 -4.92 -6.66 2.26
C HIS A 198 -3.78 -7.21 1.40
N PHE A 199 -3.96 -8.38 0.80
CA PHE A 199 -2.97 -8.98 -0.10
C PHE A 199 -2.76 -8.14 -1.36
N LEU A 200 -3.82 -7.57 -1.93
CA LEU A 200 -3.73 -6.63 -3.06
C LEU A 200 -2.92 -5.38 -2.68
N TRP A 201 -3.10 -4.86 -1.46
CA TRP A 201 -2.32 -3.72 -0.95
C TRP A 201 -0.83 -4.05 -0.77
N LEU A 202 -0.50 -5.25 -0.28
CA LEU A 202 0.90 -5.72 -0.20
C LEU A 202 1.53 -5.87 -1.60
N LEU A 203 0.79 -6.41 -2.58
CA LEU A 203 1.27 -6.48 -3.96
C LEU A 203 1.49 -5.10 -4.58
N PHE A 204 0.61 -4.14 -4.28
CA PHE A 204 0.79 -2.74 -4.70
C PHE A 204 2.08 -2.11 -4.13
N PHE A 205 2.48 -2.49 -2.90
CA PHE A 205 3.77 -2.10 -2.36
C PHE A 205 4.95 -2.68 -3.16
N PHE A 206 4.90 -3.98 -3.51
CA PHE A 206 5.93 -4.60 -4.35
C PHE A 206 5.99 -3.97 -5.75
N LEU A 207 4.83 -3.62 -6.33
CA LEU A 207 4.76 -2.87 -7.58
C LEU A 207 5.46 -1.51 -7.46
N THR A 208 5.21 -0.78 -6.38
CA THR A 208 5.85 0.52 -6.11
C THR A 208 7.36 0.37 -5.91
N HIS A 209 7.81 -0.67 -5.20
CA HIS A 209 9.23 -0.99 -5.06
C HIS A 209 9.92 -1.22 -6.41
N SER A 210 9.34 -2.09 -7.25
CA SER A 210 9.92 -2.40 -8.56
C SER A 210 9.86 -1.19 -9.50
N TYR A 211 8.78 -0.40 -9.47
CA TYR A 211 8.63 0.83 -10.25
C TYR A 211 9.65 1.91 -9.86
N LEU A 212 9.79 2.25 -8.58
CA LEU A 212 10.75 3.26 -8.14
C LEU A 212 12.19 2.83 -8.40
N ASN A 213 12.52 1.54 -8.23
CA ASN A 213 13.83 1.00 -8.58
C ASN A 213 14.09 0.98 -10.09
N PHE A 214 13.06 0.73 -10.91
CA PHE A 214 13.14 0.85 -12.35
C PHE A 214 13.45 2.29 -12.78
N CYS A 215 12.68 3.26 -12.28
CA CYS A 215 12.93 4.69 -12.53
C CYS A 215 14.33 5.11 -12.04
N ALA A 216 14.77 4.62 -10.89
CA ALA A 216 16.08 4.93 -10.35
C ALA A 216 17.22 4.36 -11.20
N GLU A 217 17.11 3.12 -11.67
CA GLU A 217 18.13 2.55 -12.56
C GLU A 217 18.14 3.26 -13.92
N LEU A 218 16.97 3.57 -14.47
CA LEU A 218 16.81 4.27 -15.75
C LEU A 218 17.45 5.67 -15.71
N LEU A 219 17.20 6.43 -14.64
CA LEU A 219 17.71 7.80 -14.46
C LEU A 219 19.09 7.85 -13.80
N ARG A 220 19.74 6.71 -13.60
CA ARG A 220 21.00 6.57 -12.84
C ARG A 220 20.93 7.19 -11.44
N PHE A 221 19.76 7.22 -10.83
CA PHE A 221 19.58 7.72 -9.49
C PHE A 221 20.17 6.75 -8.45
N GLY A 222 21.08 7.25 -7.63
CA GLY A 222 21.88 6.45 -6.69
C GLY A 222 21.20 6.22 -5.34
N ASP A 223 20.36 7.14 -4.87
CA ASP A 223 19.66 7.01 -3.59
C ASP A 223 18.41 6.15 -3.75
N ARG A 224 18.48 4.89 -3.33
CA ARG A 224 17.40 3.91 -3.54
C ARG A 224 16.69 3.54 -2.24
N HIS A 225 16.88 4.33 -1.20
CA HIS A 225 16.27 4.10 0.09
C HIS A 225 14.85 4.68 0.10
N PHE A 226 13.93 4.00 -0.59
CA PHE A 226 12.53 4.42 -0.73
C PHE A 226 11.66 4.05 0.48
N TYR A 227 12.03 3.00 1.21
CA TYR A 227 11.34 2.51 2.40
C TYR A 227 12.33 1.84 3.36
N GLY A 228 11.96 1.76 4.63
CA GLY A 228 12.67 1.05 5.70
C GLY A 228 11.98 -0.28 6.05
N ASP A 229 12.40 -0.89 7.13
CA ASP A 229 11.88 -2.15 7.67
C ASP A 229 10.52 -1.97 8.38
N TRP A 230 9.54 -1.42 7.66
CA TRP A 230 8.20 -1.13 8.19
C TRP A 230 7.44 -2.37 8.65
N TRP A 231 7.75 -3.57 8.13
CA TRP A 231 7.14 -4.84 8.53
C TRP A 231 7.56 -5.30 9.94
N ASN A 232 8.65 -4.76 10.47
CA ASN A 232 9.12 -4.99 11.84
C ASN A 232 8.72 -3.85 12.79
N ALA A 233 7.87 -2.92 12.35
CA ALA A 233 7.48 -1.78 13.16
C ALA A 233 6.65 -2.21 14.38
N THR A 234 7.13 -1.88 15.58
CA THR A 234 6.44 -2.17 16.84
C THR A 234 5.35 -1.16 17.17
N THR A 235 5.37 0.02 16.55
CA THR A 235 4.36 1.07 16.72
C THR A 235 3.88 1.57 15.35
N LEU A 236 2.65 2.08 15.32
CA LEU A 236 2.08 2.63 14.11
C LEU A 236 2.87 3.86 13.61
N ILE A 237 3.44 4.65 14.53
CA ILE A 237 4.31 5.78 14.19
C ILE A 237 5.57 5.30 13.45
N ALA A 238 6.22 4.24 13.94
CA ALA A 238 7.39 3.66 13.29
C ALA A 238 7.04 3.12 11.88
N PHE A 239 5.86 2.51 11.73
CA PHE A 239 5.36 2.07 10.44
C PHE A 239 5.27 3.22 9.44
N TRP A 240 4.58 4.32 9.79
CA TRP A 240 4.40 5.47 8.89
C TRP A 240 5.71 6.16 8.52
N LYS A 241 6.67 6.21 9.46
CA LYS A 241 8.01 6.76 9.23
C LYS A 241 8.82 5.93 8.23
N ASN A 242 8.64 4.62 8.22
CA ASN A 242 9.44 3.70 7.40
C ASN A 242 8.77 3.30 6.08
N TRP A 243 7.45 3.48 5.92
CA TRP A 243 6.73 3.05 4.71
C TRP A 243 7.10 3.82 3.43
N ASN A 244 7.17 5.16 3.49
CA ASN A 244 7.41 6.03 2.32
C ASN A 244 8.42 7.13 2.64
N ILE A 245 9.71 6.78 2.57
CA ILE A 245 10.81 7.67 2.93
C ILE A 245 10.90 8.93 2.06
N PRO A 246 10.71 8.89 0.72
CA PRO A 246 10.73 10.09 -0.11
C PRO A 246 9.76 11.17 0.38
N PHE A 247 8.57 10.76 0.82
CA PHE A 247 7.63 11.69 1.42
C PHE A 247 8.06 12.11 2.82
N GLN A 248 8.46 11.18 3.68
CA GLN A 248 8.85 11.51 5.06
C GLN A 248 10.00 12.52 5.08
N ARG A 249 10.96 12.40 4.16
CA ARG A 249 12.04 13.38 3.96
C ARG A 249 11.52 14.74 3.48
N TRP A 250 10.50 14.76 2.63
CA TRP A 250 9.87 15.99 2.17
C TRP A 250 9.14 16.70 3.31
N CYS A 251 8.33 15.97 4.09
CA CYS A 251 7.68 16.52 5.27
C CYS A 251 8.70 17.07 6.25
N HIS A 252 9.67 16.26 6.67
CA HIS A 252 10.69 16.68 7.62
C HIS A 252 11.48 17.93 7.19
N ARG A 253 11.70 18.10 5.89
CA ARG A 253 12.46 19.24 5.35
C ARG A 253 11.65 20.54 5.31
N TYR A 254 10.35 20.46 5.01
CA TYR A 254 9.51 21.63 4.77
C TYR A 254 8.50 21.92 5.89
N TYR A 255 8.26 20.96 6.77
CA TYR A 255 7.43 21.04 7.96
C TYR A 255 8.28 20.59 9.17
N GLN A 256 8.50 21.49 10.14
CA GLN A 256 9.54 21.33 11.18
C GLN A 256 9.23 20.25 12.26
N HIS A 257 10.24 19.98 13.11
CA HIS A 257 10.71 18.69 13.66
C HIS A 257 9.98 18.01 14.86
N PHE A 258 8.82 18.44 15.40
CA PHE A 258 8.30 17.73 16.60
C PHE A 258 6.79 17.73 16.84
N LEU A 259 6.09 18.87 16.69
CA LEU A 259 4.63 18.92 16.88
C LEU A 259 3.86 18.18 15.77
N VAL A 260 4.53 17.97 14.65
CA VAL A 260 3.96 17.48 13.39
C VAL A 260 3.91 15.95 13.34
N CYS A 261 4.67 15.19 14.13
CA CYS A 261 4.63 13.71 14.08
C CYS A 261 3.30 13.09 14.60
N VAL A 262 2.69 13.71 15.61
CA VAL A 262 1.37 13.30 16.16
C VAL A 262 0.25 13.79 15.23
N LEU A 263 0.40 14.97 14.66
CA LEU A 263 -0.45 15.47 13.59
C LEU A 263 -0.24 14.69 12.29
N GLU A 264 0.93 14.11 12.00
CA GLU A 264 1.32 13.44 10.75
C GLU A 264 0.61 12.12 10.56
N CYS A 265 0.45 11.33 11.62
CA CYS A 265 -0.39 10.14 11.58
C CYS A 265 -1.84 10.51 11.26
N LEU A 266 -2.34 11.59 11.87
CA LEU A 266 -3.69 12.09 11.68
C LEU A 266 -3.88 12.73 10.29
N THR A 267 -2.90 13.51 9.82
CA THR A 267 -2.93 14.27 8.57
C THR A 267 -2.66 13.38 7.38
N TRP A 268 -1.90 12.28 7.49
CA TRP A 268 -1.77 11.35 6.36
C TRP A 268 -3.00 10.50 6.15
N GLY A 269 -3.59 9.99 7.24
CA GLY A 269 -4.93 9.42 7.20
C GLY A 269 -5.90 10.43 6.61
N PHE A 270 -5.85 11.69 7.04
CA PHE A 270 -6.73 12.76 6.59
C PHE A 270 -6.45 13.28 5.17
N PHE A 271 -5.20 13.34 4.67
CA PHE A 271 -4.84 13.87 3.34
C PHE A 271 -4.92 12.78 2.27
N ALA A 272 -4.48 11.55 2.54
CA ALA A 272 -4.71 10.43 1.63
C ALA A 272 -6.22 10.12 1.54
N TYR A 273 -6.95 10.23 2.65
CA TYR A 273 -8.40 10.10 2.66
C TYR A 273 -9.11 11.35 2.12
N MET A 274 -8.68 12.59 2.39
CA MET A 274 -9.24 13.80 1.75
C MET A 274 -9.02 13.78 0.25
N PHE A 275 -7.89 13.25 -0.21
CA PHE A 275 -7.58 13.04 -1.62
C PHE A 275 -8.52 11.98 -2.23
N PHE A 276 -8.75 10.86 -1.53
CA PHE A 276 -9.75 9.86 -1.90
C PHE A 276 -11.18 10.44 -1.87
N PHE A 277 -11.50 11.25 -0.87
CA PHE A 277 -12.77 11.95 -0.64
C PHE A 277 -12.99 13.08 -1.65
N LEU A 278 -11.95 13.75 -2.15
CA LEU A 278 -12.03 14.76 -3.21
C LEU A 278 -12.14 14.10 -4.59
N CYS A 279 -11.52 12.94 -4.80
CA CYS A 279 -11.78 12.07 -5.95
C CYS A 279 -13.24 11.61 -5.97
N ILE A 280 -13.74 11.16 -4.82
CA ILE A 280 -15.14 10.74 -4.62
C ILE A 280 -16.09 11.93 -4.78
N LYS A 281 -15.81 13.06 -4.14
CA LYS A 281 -16.60 14.29 -4.24
C LYS A 281 -16.61 14.83 -5.66
N ARG A 282 -15.52 14.76 -6.43
CA ARG A 282 -15.51 15.13 -7.86
C ARG A 282 -16.36 14.16 -8.69
N HIS A 283 -16.20 12.84 -8.49
CA HIS A 283 -16.97 11.81 -9.21
C HIS A 283 -18.47 11.87 -8.88
N ILE A 284 -18.80 12.25 -7.65
CA ILE A 284 -20.15 12.47 -7.17
C ILE A 284 -20.66 13.83 -7.67
N TYR A 285 -19.92 14.93 -7.59
CA TYR A 285 -20.37 16.27 -8.02
C TYR A 285 -20.73 16.31 -9.50
N THR A 286 -19.96 15.64 -10.38
CA THR A 286 -20.37 15.49 -11.80
C THR A 286 -21.64 14.66 -11.97
N ARG A 287 -21.93 13.70 -11.08
CA ARG A 287 -23.20 12.94 -11.10
C ARG A 287 -24.36 13.63 -10.37
N LEU A 288 -24.08 14.52 -9.42
CA LEU A 288 -25.07 15.27 -8.66
C LEU A 288 -25.60 16.47 -9.45
N VAL A 289 -24.75 17.14 -10.23
CA VAL A 289 -25.18 18.19 -11.17
C VAL A 289 -26.14 17.64 -12.24
N GLU A 290 -26.05 16.34 -12.57
CA GLU A 290 -27.02 15.68 -13.45
C GLU A 290 -28.29 15.18 -12.74
N ARG A 291 -28.35 15.04 -11.40
CA ARG A 291 -29.43 14.28 -10.73
C ARG A 291 -30.00 14.77 -9.40
N ASN A 292 -29.61 15.92 -8.83
CA ASN A 292 -30.25 16.49 -7.64
C ASN A 292 -30.45 15.51 -6.44
N VAL A 293 -29.47 14.66 -6.13
CA VAL A 293 -29.52 13.77 -4.95
C VAL A 293 -28.53 14.28 -3.89
N SER A 294 -28.96 14.54 -2.66
CA SER A 294 -28.05 14.97 -1.58
C SER A 294 -27.11 13.83 -1.14
N PRO A 295 -25.83 14.11 -0.82
CA PRO A 295 -24.93 13.10 -0.29
C PRO A 295 -25.45 12.59 1.06
N SER A 296 -25.57 11.27 1.21
CA SER A 296 -26.10 10.66 2.43
C SER A 296 -25.08 10.74 3.57
N HIS A 297 -25.53 11.08 4.77
CA HIS A 297 -24.72 11.23 6.00
C HIS A 297 -23.87 9.98 6.36
N ALA A 298 -24.20 8.81 5.81
CA ALA A 298 -23.51 7.55 6.06
C ALA A 298 -22.07 7.50 5.49
N GLU A 299 -21.78 8.24 4.41
CA GLU A 299 -20.45 8.29 3.79
C GLU A 299 -19.42 9.05 4.65
N PHE A 300 -19.88 10.04 5.41
CA PHE A 300 -19.06 10.80 6.34
C PHE A 300 -18.69 9.95 7.57
N CYS A 301 -19.64 9.17 8.10
CA CYS A 301 -19.43 8.30 9.27
C CYS A 301 -18.33 7.25 9.05
N ARG A 302 -18.14 6.74 7.83
CA ARG A 302 -17.13 5.70 7.55
C ARG A 302 -15.68 6.21 7.56
N LEU A 303 -15.47 7.48 7.19
CA LEU A 303 -14.19 8.19 7.37
C LEU A 303 -13.82 8.26 8.85
N TRP A 304 -14.81 8.63 9.67
CA TRP A 304 -14.64 8.73 11.11
C TRP A 304 -14.31 7.38 11.74
N ILE A 305 -14.88 6.27 11.26
CA ILE A 305 -14.53 4.93 11.75
C ILE A 305 -13.04 4.61 11.49
N PHE A 306 -12.52 4.91 10.31
CA PHE A 306 -11.09 4.72 10.01
C PHE A 306 -10.20 5.63 10.87
N LEU A 307 -10.60 6.89 11.05
CA LEU A 307 -9.86 7.86 11.87
C LEU A 307 -9.88 7.49 13.37
N MET A 308 -11.00 6.99 13.88
CA MET A 308 -11.13 6.52 15.25
C MET A 308 -10.32 5.25 15.48
N MET A 309 -10.29 4.33 14.52
CA MET A 309 -9.44 3.15 14.61
C MET A 309 -7.94 3.50 14.56
N LEU A 310 -7.53 4.53 13.80
CA LEU A 310 -6.18 5.07 13.85
C LEU A 310 -5.87 5.64 15.23
N LEU A 311 -6.78 6.43 15.81
CA LEU A 311 -6.63 7.01 17.15
C LEU A 311 -6.49 5.91 18.22
N VAL A 312 -7.33 4.87 18.14
CA VAL A 312 -7.28 3.71 19.05
C VAL A 312 -5.96 2.96 18.89
N ALA A 313 -5.49 2.73 17.67
CA ALA A 313 -4.20 2.07 17.44
C ALA A 313 -3.02 2.88 18.00
N VAL A 314 -3.05 4.21 17.90
CA VAL A 314 -2.05 5.09 18.51
C VAL A 314 -2.16 5.07 20.04
N PHE A 315 -3.36 5.02 20.61
CA PHE A 315 -3.53 4.92 22.06
C PHE A 315 -3.03 3.58 22.61
N LEU A 316 -3.35 2.48 21.92
CA LEU A 316 -2.95 1.13 22.30
C LEU A 316 -1.44 0.88 22.16
N GLN A 317 -0.71 1.71 21.41
CA GLN A 317 0.74 1.55 21.21
C GLN A 317 1.54 1.60 22.53
N ASN A 318 1.03 2.28 23.55
CA ASN A 318 1.70 2.40 24.84
C ASN A 318 1.57 1.12 25.69
N TYR A 319 0.58 0.27 25.38
CA TYR A 319 0.28 -0.96 26.13
C TYR A 319 0.98 -2.19 25.55
N PHE A 320 1.16 -2.25 24.23
CA PHE A 320 1.79 -3.38 23.55
C PHE A 320 3.22 -3.05 23.12
N GLN A 321 4.20 -3.76 23.68
CA GLN A 321 5.62 -3.57 23.35
C GLN A 321 6.21 -4.78 22.62
N GLY A 322 7.29 -4.54 21.87
CA GLY A 322 8.02 -5.57 21.12
C GLY A 322 7.14 -6.28 20.08
N ASN A 323 7.21 -7.61 20.06
CA ASN A 323 6.50 -8.44 19.08
C ASN A 323 4.97 -8.31 19.15
N TYR A 324 4.41 -8.02 20.33
CA TYR A 324 2.98 -7.78 20.48
C TYR A 324 2.55 -6.44 19.88
N GLY A 325 3.39 -5.41 19.98
CA GLY A 325 3.17 -4.14 19.29
C GLY A 325 3.19 -4.31 17.77
N ASN A 326 4.14 -5.11 17.27
CA ASN A 326 4.18 -5.49 15.84
C ASN A 326 2.89 -6.23 15.42
N GLY A 327 2.44 -7.20 16.22
CA GLY A 327 1.16 -7.89 15.98
C GLY A 327 -0.05 -6.93 15.91
N LEU A 328 -0.08 -5.90 16.75
CA LEU A 328 -1.12 -4.87 16.70
C LEU A 328 -1.05 -4.04 15.40
N VAL A 329 0.15 -3.66 14.96
CA VAL A 329 0.34 -2.96 13.68
C VAL A 329 -0.17 -3.80 12.51
N TRP A 330 0.17 -5.10 12.47
CA TRP A 330 -0.35 -5.99 11.43
C TRP A 330 -1.86 -6.18 11.49
N LEU A 331 -2.44 -6.26 12.69
CA LEU A 331 -3.89 -6.33 12.86
C LEU A 331 -4.57 -5.06 12.31
N PHE A 332 -4.00 -3.89 12.59
CA PHE A 332 -4.47 -2.62 12.03
C PHE A 332 -4.37 -2.58 10.50
N LEU A 333 -3.25 -3.03 9.93
CA LEU A 333 -3.06 -3.08 8.47
C LEU A 333 -3.98 -4.09 7.78
N LEU A 334 -4.29 -5.19 8.47
CA LEU A 334 -5.24 -6.20 7.99
C LEU A 334 -6.65 -5.62 7.98
N LEU A 335 -7.16 -5.14 9.12
CA LEU A 335 -8.56 -4.74 9.24
C LEU A 335 -8.82 -3.36 8.66
N GLY A 336 -7.93 -2.40 8.86
CA GLY A 336 -8.25 -0.99 8.71
C GLY A 336 -8.49 -0.50 7.29
N PRO A 337 -7.42 -0.35 6.48
CA PRO A 337 -7.55 0.11 5.11
C PRO A 337 -8.46 -0.81 4.25
N PRO A 338 -8.38 -2.15 4.35
CA PRO A 338 -9.26 -3.05 3.62
C PRO A 338 -10.75 -2.89 3.93
N LEU A 339 -11.15 -2.74 5.20
CA LEU A 339 -12.56 -2.52 5.54
C LEU A 339 -13.07 -1.17 5.00
N ALA A 340 -12.25 -0.12 5.04
CA ALA A 340 -12.62 1.18 4.49
C ALA A 340 -12.81 1.12 2.96
N VAL A 341 -11.97 0.36 2.26
CA VAL A 341 -12.03 0.22 0.80
C VAL A 341 -13.19 -0.69 0.37
N THR A 342 -13.37 -1.84 1.02
CA THR A 342 -14.43 -2.81 0.67
C THR A 342 -15.83 -2.23 0.90
N THR A 343 -16.03 -1.48 1.99
CA THR A 343 -17.31 -0.78 2.23
C THR A 343 -17.61 0.27 1.16
N TYR A 344 -16.59 0.98 0.65
CA TYR A 344 -16.76 1.91 -0.45
C TYR A 344 -17.13 1.21 -1.78
N PHE A 345 -16.41 0.15 -2.15
CA PHE A 345 -16.70 -0.59 -3.38
C PHE A 345 -18.06 -1.27 -3.33
N HIS A 346 -18.45 -1.80 -2.16
CA HIS A 346 -19.77 -2.35 -1.93
C HIS A 346 -20.87 -1.32 -2.21
N ASP A 347 -20.77 -0.12 -1.64
CA ASP A 347 -21.78 0.93 -1.85
C ASP A 347 -21.84 1.39 -3.32
N HIS A 348 -20.69 1.48 -3.98
CA HIS A 348 -20.64 1.78 -5.41
C HIS A 348 -21.33 0.69 -6.24
N TYR A 349 -21.05 -0.57 -5.94
CA TYR A 349 -21.63 -1.73 -6.62
C TYR A 349 -23.14 -1.81 -6.40
N VAL A 350 -23.61 -1.66 -5.16
CA VAL A 350 -25.03 -1.65 -4.80
C VAL A 350 -25.76 -0.49 -5.48
N SER A 351 -25.17 0.71 -5.46
CA SER A 351 -25.75 1.87 -6.16
C SER A 351 -25.91 1.60 -7.66
N LEU A 352 -24.94 0.95 -8.31
CA LEU A 352 -25.05 0.57 -9.72
C LEU A 352 -26.14 -0.48 -9.98
N HIS A 353 -26.32 -1.45 -9.09
CA HIS A 353 -27.33 -2.50 -9.23
C HIS A 353 -28.75 -2.01 -8.99
N ILE A 354 -28.97 -1.20 -7.96
CA ILE A 354 -30.26 -0.53 -7.71
C ILE A 354 -30.63 0.37 -8.90
N ASN A 355 -29.67 1.13 -9.44
CA ASN A 355 -29.89 1.98 -10.62
C ASN A 355 -30.20 1.18 -11.90
N ARG A 356 -29.73 -0.07 -12.03
CA ARG A 356 -30.10 -0.96 -13.14
C ARG A 356 -31.53 -1.48 -13.00
N GLN A 357 -31.98 -1.77 -11.78
CA GLN A 357 -33.36 -2.23 -11.52
C GLN A 357 -34.40 -1.10 -11.63
N HIS A 358 -34.02 0.15 -11.36
CA HIS A 358 -34.90 1.32 -11.50
C HIS A 358 -34.89 2.00 -12.88
N ARG A 359 -34.22 1.46 -13.89
CA ARG A 359 -34.59 1.80 -15.27
C ARG A 359 -35.93 1.13 -15.54
N PRO A 360 -37.05 1.86 -15.76
CA PRO A 360 -38.25 1.22 -16.25
C PRO A 360 -37.86 0.53 -17.55
N SER A 361 -38.23 -0.75 -17.65
CA SER A 361 -38.36 -1.41 -18.94
C SER A 361 -39.07 -0.44 -19.86
N GLN A 362 -38.36 0.09 -20.85
CA GLN A 362 -39.06 0.54 -22.04
C GLN A 362 -39.86 -0.69 -22.47
N SER A 363 -41.17 -0.58 -22.36
CA SER A 363 -42.10 -1.53 -22.93
C SER A 363 -41.65 -1.87 -24.35
N PRO A 364 -41.89 -3.09 -24.85
CA PRO A 364 -41.74 -3.37 -26.26
C PRO A 364 -42.79 -2.50 -26.97
N LEU A 365 -42.42 -1.27 -27.32
CA LEU A 365 -43.11 -0.48 -28.34
C LEU A 365 -43.00 -1.30 -29.61
N THR A 366 -44.09 -2.02 -29.85
CA THR A 366 -44.55 -2.62 -31.10
C THR A 366 -43.58 -2.42 -32.25
N SER A 367 -43.05 -3.56 -32.72
CA SER A 367 -42.16 -3.72 -33.87
C SER A 367 -42.69 -3.23 -35.22
N GLU A 368 -43.80 -2.49 -35.25
CA GLU A 368 -44.43 -2.03 -36.50
C GLU A 368 -44.16 -0.58 -36.90
N ARG A 369 -43.64 0.28 -36.01
CA ARG A 369 -43.39 1.70 -36.37
C ARG A 369 -42.00 2.05 -36.88
N ARG A 370 -41.07 1.09 -36.93
CA ARG A 370 -39.70 1.35 -37.42
C ARG A 370 -39.48 1.03 -38.91
N VAL A 371 -40.47 0.45 -39.59
CA VAL A 371 -40.41 0.17 -41.03
C VAL A 371 -40.93 1.33 -41.88
N PHE A 372 -41.70 2.28 -41.31
CA PHE A 372 -42.39 3.32 -42.08
C PHE A 372 -41.66 4.68 -42.21
N LEU A 373 -40.38 4.78 -41.80
CA LEU A 373 -39.59 6.02 -41.93
C LEU A 373 -38.27 5.84 -42.71
N GLN A 374 -38.14 4.76 -43.47
CA GLN A 374 -37.05 4.58 -44.46
C GLN A 374 -37.53 4.59 -45.92
N LEU A 375 -38.81 4.92 -46.16
CA LEU A 375 -39.35 5.11 -47.51
C LEU A 375 -40.24 6.37 -47.52
N HIS A 376 -39.61 7.55 -47.42
CA HIS A 376 -40.03 8.72 -48.19
C HIS A 376 -38.93 9.77 -48.31
#